data_AF-A0A951R881-F1
#
_entry.id   AF-A0A951R881-F1
#
_cell.length_a   1.000
_cell.length_b   1.000
_cell.length_c   1.000
_cell.angle_alpha   90.00
_cell.angle_beta   90.00
_cell.angle_gamma   90.00
#
_symmetry.space_group_name_H-M   'P 1'
#
loop_
_entity.id
_entity.type
_entity.pdbx_description
1 polymer ?
#
loop_
_entity_poly.entity_id
_entity_poly.type
_entity_poly.pdbx_seq_one_letter_code
_entity_poly.pdbx_strand_id
1 'polypeptide(L)'
;HRIGRTGRAGNEGTAITFITPSEYKKLMFIQSMTKTTIKRSVIPSVHDIISAKKQKISADLNAVLDDDIGSEYYAWAKELLESNKPLKILSALLSYAFNEDLDPRTYGKVREFSAAEGDINKHGKARLFVALGKKDKIRPESLEKLIRDTFPVKARDITDIQVMDNFSFLTVPFENAEAIIKAFKVMKNGKKPLVMHARGKNGS
;
A
#
# COMPACT_ATOMS: atom_id res chain seq x y z
N HIS A 1 -13.15 7.07 -24.64
CA HIS A 1 -13.56 8.43 -24.24
C HIS A 1 -12.85 8.97 -22.99
N ARG A 2 -12.85 8.27 -21.83
CA ARG A 2 -12.23 8.83 -20.60
C ARG A 2 -10.70 8.92 -20.65
N ILE A 3 -10.02 7.81 -20.94
CA ILE A 3 -8.54 7.78 -20.97
C ILE A 3 -7.93 8.55 -22.16
N GLY A 4 -8.68 8.76 -23.24
CA GLY A 4 -8.22 9.52 -24.42
C GLY A 4 -8.23 11.04 -24.25
N ARG A 5 -8.45 11.56 -23.03
CA ARG A 5 -8.37 13.01 -22.73
C ARG A 5 -6.97 13.44 -22.28
N THR A 6 -6.05 12.51 -22.04
CA THR A 6 -4.63 12.74 -21.79
C THR A 6 -3.79 12.29 -22.99
N GLY A 7 -2.53 12.75 -23.11
CA GLY A 7 -1.61 12.31 -24.17
C GLY A 7 -2.04 12.68 -25.60
N ARG A 8 -2.19 13.98 -25.89
CA ARG A 8 -2.58 14.50 -27.22
C ARG A 8 -1.36 14.80 -28.08
N ALA A 9 -1.53 14.75 -29.41
CA ALA A 9 -0.52 15.14 -30.41
C ALA A 9 0.83 14.40 -30.26
N GLY A 10 0.79 13.10 -29.93
CA GLY A 10 1.99 12.27 -29.78
C GLY A 10 2.69 12.36 -28.43
N ASN A 11 2.19 13.20 -27.51
CA ASN A 11 2.75 13.30 -26.15
C ASN A 11 2.26 12.17 -25.24
N GLU A 12 3.09 11.78 -24.28
CA GLU A 12 2.71 10.83 -23.23
C GLU A 12 1.63 11.42 -22.31
N GLY A 13 0.76 10.56 -21.80
CA GLY A 13 -0.32 10.93 -20.90
C GLY A 13 -0.56 9.88 -19.83
N THR A 14 -0.73 10.31 -18.58
CA THR A 14 -1.05 9.41 -17.47
C THR A 14 -2.54 9.44 -17.15
N ALA A 15 -3.16 8.26 -17.03
CA ALA A 15 -4.53 8.11 -16.54
C ALA A 15 -4.52 7.26 -15.27
N ILE A 16 -5.05 7.81 -14.17
CA ILE A 16 -5.12 7.15 -12.87
C ILE A 16 -6.57 6.71 -12.64
N THR A 17 -6.75 5.46 -12.24
CA THR A 17 -8.08 4.89 -11.89
C THR A 17 -8.04 4.42 -10.45
N PHE A 18 -8.94 4.93 -9.62
CA PHE A 18 -9.19 4.40 -8.29
C PHE A 18 -10.20 3.26 -8.38
N ILE A 19 -9.90 2.14 -7.73
CA ILE A 19 -10.79 0.99 -7.64
C ILE A 19 -10.92 0.51 -6.20
N THR A 20 -12.13 0.09 -5.84
CA THR A 20 -12.39 -0.65 -4.59
C THR A 20 -12.19 -2.16 -4.80
N PRO A 21 -12.06 -2.96 -3.72
CA PRO A 21 -11.91 -4.41 -3.86
C PRO A 21 -13.06 -5.08 -4.63
N SER A 22 -14.30 -4.62 -4.47
CA SER A 22 -15.48 -5.17 -5.17
C SER A 22 -15.47 -4.89 -6.67
N GLU A 23 -14.77 -3.83 -7.11
CA GLU A 23 -14.67 -3.43 -8.51
C GLU A 23 -13.54 -4.14 -9.26
N TYR A 24 -12.71 -4.94 -8.58
CA TYR A 24 -11.57 -5.61 -9.19
C TYR A 24 -11.97 -6.51 -10.36
N LYS A 25 -13.07 -7.25 -10.25
CA LYS A 25 -13.60 -8.09 -11.35
C LYS A 25 -13.93 -7.25 -12.59
N LYS A 26 -14.46 -6.05 -12.39
CA LYS A 26 -14.79 -5.11 -13.46
C LYS A 26 -13.52 -4.57 -14.13
N LEU A 27 -12.48 -4.27 -13.34
CA LEU A 27 -11.17 -3.89 -13.88
C LEU A 27 -10.58 -5.01 -14.75
N MET A 28 -10.60 -6.25 -14.28
CA MET A 28 -10.08 -7.40 -15.05
C MET A 28 -10.83 -7.58 -16.37
N PHE A 29 -12.16 -7.40 -16.37
CA PHE A 29 -12.97 -7.42 -17.59
C PHE A 29 -12.62 -6.28 -18.56
N ILE A 30 -12.39 -5.06 -18.05
CA ILE A 30 -11.97 -3.93 -18.88
C ILE A 30 -10.61 -4.24 -19.53
N GLN A 31 -9.64 -4.73 -18.76
CA GLN A 31 -8.31 -5.06 -19.25
C GLN A 31 -8.32 -6.16 -20.32
N SER A 32 -9.19 -7.18 -20.19
CA SER A 32 -9.31 -8.23 -21.21
C SER A 32 -9.92 -7.71 -22.50
N MET A 33 -10.95 -6.85 -22.41
CA MET A 33 -11.61 -6.23 -23.56
C MET A 33 -10.69 -5.25 -24.30
N THR A 34 -9.92 -4.44 -23.57
CA THR A 34 -9.00 -3.45 -24.16
C THR A 34 -7.64 -4.02 -24.52
N LYS A 35 -7.34 -5.26 -24.10
CA LYS A 35 -6.02 -5.91 -24.24
C LYS A 35 -4.86 -5.08 -23.66
N THR A 36 -5.12 -4.37 -22.56
CA THR A 36 -4.11 -3.51 -21.90
C THR A 36 -3.87 -3.91 -20.45
N THR A 37 -2.61 -3.91 -20.04
CA THR A 37 -2.23 -4.12 -18.64
C THR A 37 -2.13 -2.79 -17.89
N ILE A 38 -2.98 -2.61 -16.87
CA ILE A 38 -2.93 -1.45 -15.98
C ILE A 38 -2.01 -1.79 -14.80
N LYS A 39 -0.93 -1.01 -14.65
CA LYS A 39 0.03 -1.19 -13.55
C LYS A 39 -0.60 -0.72 -12.24
N ARG A 40 -0.53 -1.55 -11.20
CA ARG A 40 -0.92 -1.14 -9.84
C ARG A 40 0.15 -0.21 -9.29
N SER A 41 -0.26 0.98 -8.86
CA SER A 41 0.62 1.91 -8.14
C SER A 41 0.47 1.74 -6.63
N VAL A 42 1.54 2.05 -5.91
CA VAL A 42 1.51 2.21 -4.46
C VAL A 42 0.85 3.55 -4.13
N ILE A 43 0.17 3.61 -2.98
CA ILE A 43 -0.33 4.88 -2.46
C ILE A 43 0.86 5.56 -1.75
N PRO A 44 1.18 6.83 -2.05
CA PRO A 44 2.27 7.53 -1.39
C PRO A 44 1.99 7.65 0.11
N SER A 45 3.06 7.58 0.91
CA SER A 45 2.96 7.85 2.34
C SER A 45 2.69 9.34 2.60
N VAL A 46 2.25 9.67 3.82
CA VAL A 46 2.13 11.07 4.25
C VAL A 46 3.48 11.80 4.15
N HIS A 47 4.58 11.08 4.43
CA HIS A 47 5.92 11.63 4.28
C HIS A 47 6.25 11.98 2.82
N ASP A 48 5.91 11.10 1.87
CA ASP A 48 6.12 11.35 0.45
C ASP A 48 5.32 12.56 -0.04
N ILE A 49 4.07 12.69 0.42
CA ILE A 49 3.21 13.83 0.08
C ILE A 49 3.81 15.13 0.59
N ILE A 50 4.23 15.17 1.86
CA ILE A 50 4.84 16.36 2.46
C ILE A 50 6.14 16.72 1.75
N SER A 51 6.97 15.73 1.41
CA SER A 51 8.22 15.95 0.68
C SER A 51 7.98 16.50 -0.72
N ALA A 52 7.00 15.96 -1.46
CA ALA A 52 6.61 16.48 -2.77
C ALA A 52 6.04 17.91 -2.69
N LYS A 53 5.24 18.21 -1.66
CA LYS A 53 4.75 19.58 -1.41
C LYS A 53 5.89 20.55 -1.12
N LYS A 54 6.85 20.17 -0.27
CA LYS A 54 8.04 20.99 0.01
C LYS A 54 8.85 21.27 -1.26
N GLN A 55 9.08 20.25 -2.08
CA GLN A 55 9.78 20.43 -3.37
C GLN A 55 9.05 21.41 -4.28
N LYS A 56 7.71 21.30 -4.37
CA LYS A 56 6.91 22.23 -5.15
C LYS A 56 7.01 23.66 -4.60
N ILE A 57 6.87 23.86 -3.29
CA ILE A 57 7.01 25.18 -2.66
C ILE A 57 8.39 25.78 -2.94
N SER A 58 9.46 24.98 -2.87
CA SER A 58 10.80 25.44 -3.22
C SER A 58 10.93 25.83 -4.69
N ALA A 59 10.34 25.07 -5.60
CA ALA A 59 10.34 25.39 -7.03
C ALA A 59 9.55 26.68 -7.31
N ASP A 60 8.37 26.83 -6.71
CA ASP A 60 7.54 28.03 -6.84
C ASP A 60 8.28 29.26 -6.29
N LEU A 61 8.96 29.13 -5.14
CA LEU A 61 9.77 30.22 -4.58
C LEU A 61 10.95 30.60 -5.48
N ASN A 62 11.66 29.61 -6.04
CA ASN A 62 12.77 29.90 -6.95
C ASN A 62 12.29 30.63 -8.20
N ALA A 63 11.13 30.25 -8.76
CA ALA A 63 10.55 30.97 -9.89
C ALA A 63 10.25 32.44 -9.56
N VAL A 64 9.73 32.71 -8.35
CA VAL A 64 9.51 34.10 -7.89
C VAL A 64 10.81 34.86 -7.66
N LEU A 65 11.86 34.19 -7.20
CA LEU A 65 13.19 34.80 -7.02
C LEU A 65 13.86 35.14 -8.36
N ASP A 66 13.52 34.43 -9.43
CA ASP A 66 14.01 34.70 -10.78
C ASP A 66 13.25 35.89 -11.43
N ASP A 67 12.07 36.23 -10.92
CA ASP A 67 11.27 37.39 -11.31
C ASP A 67 11.64 38.66 -10.51
N ASP A 68 11.23 39.83 -10.99
CA ASP A 68 11.46 41.11 -10.28
C ASP A 68 10.56 41.23 -9.05
N ILE A 69 11.17 41.23 -7.86
CA ILE A 69 10.46 41.43 -6.59
C ILE A 69 10.37 42.93 -6.32
N GLY A 70 9.14 43.43 -6.22
CA GLY A 70 8.85 44.85 -5.97
C GLY A 70 9.65 45.44 -4.80
N SER A 71 10.23 46.62 -5.02
CA SER A 71 11.11 47.32 -4.07
C SER A 71 10.49 47.55 -2.67
N GLU A 72 9.16 47.67 -2.60
CA GLU A 72 8.39 47.79 -1.36
C GLU A 72 8.52 46.55 -0.46
N TYR A 73 8.57 45.36 -1.06
CA TYR A 73 8.73 44.10 -0.32
C TYR A 73 10.16 43.95 0.20
N TYR A 74 11.16 44.41 -0.56
CA TYR A 74 12.54 44.46 -0.09
C TYR A 74 12.72 45.40 1.10
N ALA A 75 12.13 46.60 1.05
CA ALA A 75 12.20 47.56 2.15
C ALA A 75 11.58 46.98 3.43
N TRP A 76 10.40 46.37 3.32
CA TRP A 76 9.73 45.74 4.45
C TRP A 76 10.50 44.52 4.98
N ALA A 77 11.04 43.68 4.10
CA ALA A 77 11.88 42.55 4.51
C ALA A 77 13.11 43.02 5.28
N LYS A 78 13.76 44.12 4.86
CA LYS A 78 14.92 44.69 5.55
C LYS A 78 14.57 45.16 6.97
N GLU A 79 13.45 45.83 7.15
CA GLU A 79 12.95 46.25 8.47
C GLU A 79 12.75 45.04 9.41
N LEU A 80 12.12 43.98 8.91
CA LEU A 80 11.91 42.75 9.70
C LEU A 80 13.24 42.14 10.18
N LEU A 81 14.29 42.21 9.34
CA LEU A 81 15.62 41.68 9.63
C LEU A 81 16.39 42.48 10.71
N GLU A 82 16.04 43.74 10.96
CA GLU A 82 16.72 44.54 12.00
C GLU A 82 16.50 43.97 13.41
N SER A 83 15.31 43.40 13.63
CA SER A 83 14.90 42.88 14.94
C SER A 83 15.03 41.37 15.07
N ASN A 84 15.28 40.64 13.98
CA ASN A 84 15.22 39.18 13.96
C ASN A 84 16.20 38.54 12.97
N LYS A 85 16.62 37.31 13.27
CA LYS A 85 17.49 36.53 12.37
C LYS A 85 16.72 36.13 11.09
N PRO A 86 17.31 36.25 9.89
CA PRO A 86 16.66 35.88 8.63
C PRO A 86 16.03 34.48 8.63
N LEU A 87 16.78 33.49 9.12
CA LEU A 87 16.30 32.11 9.19
C LEU A 87 15.07 31.94 10.07
N LYS A 88 14.97 32.68 11.18
CA LYS A 88 13.83 32.63 12.09
C LYS A 88 12.57 33.22 11.42
N ILE A 89 12.74 34.34 10.71
CA ILE A 89 11.64 34.97 9.95
C ILE A 89 11.16 34.05 8.84
N LEU A 90 12.07 33.53 8.02
CA LEU A 90 11.71 32.61 6.94
C LEU A 90 11.02 31.35 7.48
N SER A 91 11.51 30.78 8.58
CA SER A 91 10.86 29.62 9.22
C SER A 91 9.45 29.95 9.72
N ALA A 92 9.26 31.14 10.31
CA ALA A 92 7.95 31.59 10.78
C ALA A 92 7.00 31.82 9.60
N LEU A 93 7.46 32.43 8.51
CA LEU A 93 6.67 32.66 7.30
C LEU A 93 6.25 31.35 6.63
N LEU A 94 7.19 30.41 6.45
CA LEU A 94 6.90 29.08 5.91
C LEU A 94 5.90 28.32 6.79
N SER A 95 6.06 28.39 8.11
CA SER A 95 5.13 27.79 9.06
C SER A 95 3.74 28.45 8.99
N TYR A 96 3.67 29.78 8.94
CA TYR A 96 2.41 30.51 8.85
C TYR A 96 1.65 30.20 7.55
N ALA A 97 2.35 30.20 6.42
CA ALA A 97 1.75 30.00 5.11
C ALA A 97 1.35 28.55 4.83
N PHE A 98 2.10 27.57 5.35
CA PHE A 98 1.98 26.17 4.93
C PHE A 98 1.76 25.16 6.07
N ASN A 99 1.49 25.60 7.31
CA ASN A 99 1.32 24.64 8.41
C ASN A 99 0.21 23.62 8.13
N GLU A 100 -0.94 24.02 7.58
CA GLU A 100 -2.06 23.11 7.33
C GLU A 100 -1.70 22.06 6.27
N ASP A 101 -0.93 22.49 5.26
CA ASP A 101 -0.49 21.66 4.14
C ASP A 101 0.64 20.71 4.51
N LEU A 102 1.48 21.07 5.47
CA LEU A 102 2.69 20.32 5.84
C LEU A 102 2.55 19.56 7.16
N ASP A 103 1.47 19.78 7.91
CA ASP A 103 1.20 19.07 9.16
C ASP A 103 0.74 17.63 8.88
N PRO A 104 1.49 16.60 9.31
CA PRO A 104 1.08 15.21 9.13
C PRO A 104 -0.28 14.87 9.74
N ARG A 105 -0.75 15.63 10.73
CA ARG A 105 -2.02 15.39 11.44
C ARG A 105 -3.25 15.79 10.63
N THR A 106 -3.11 16.68 9.65
CA THR A 106 -4.21 17.08 8.75
C THR A 106 -4.50 16.00 7.71
N TYR A 107 -3.53 15.13 7.44
CA TYR A 107 -3.72 13.97 6.59
C TYR A 107 -4.44 12.86 7.37
N GLY A 108 -5.58 12.42 6.84
CA GLY A 108 -6.25 11.24 7.36
C GLY A 108 -5.29 10.05 7.39
N LYS A 109 -5.47 9.13 8.35
CA LYS A 109 -4.72 7.87 8.40
C LYS A 109 -5.07 7.05 7.16
N VAL A 110 -4.34 7.28 6.07
CA VAL A 110 -4.31 6.36 4.94
C VAL A 110 -3.69 5.10 5.52
N ARG A 111 -4.50 4.05 5.70
CA ARG A 111 -3.97 2.72 5.92
C ARG A 111 -3.04 2.45 4.75
N GLU A 112 -1.74 2.55 4.99
CA GLU A 112 -0.73 2.07 4.06
C GLU A 112 -1.09 0.63 3.80
N PHE A 113 -1.63 0.41 2.62
CA PHE A 113 -1.58 -0.90 2.06
C PHE A 113 -0.22 -1.02 1.42
N SER A 114 0.77 -1.19 2.31
CA SER A 114 2.17 -1.39 2.00
C SER A 114 2.25 -2.40 0.87
N ALA A 115 2.69 -1.92 -0.29
CA ALA A 115 2.80 -2.73 -1.50
C ALA A 115 4.14 -3.49 -1.54
N ALA A 116 4.76 -3.68 -0.38
CA ALA A 116 6.04 -4.33 -0.21
C ALA A 116 5.89 -5.42 0.85
N GLU A 117 5.13 -6.47 0.52
CA GLU A 117 5.35 -7.88 0.90
C GLU A 117 4.16 -8.72 0.42
N GLY A 118 4.46 -9.91 -0.07
CA GLY A 118 3.56 -10.73 -0.87
C GLY A 118 2.19 -11.01 -0.24
N ASP A 119 1.16 -10.93 -1.08
CA ASP A 119 -0.15 -11.57 -0.92
C ASP A 119 -0.97 -11.25 0.34
N ILE A 120 -1.05 -9.97 0.73
CA ILE A 120 -1.97 -9.52 1.78
C ILE A 120 -3.11 -8.72 1.12
N ASN A 121 -4.19 -9.43 0.79
CA ASN A 121 -5.44 -8.79 0.38
C ASN A 121 -6.03 -7.99 1.56
N LYS A 122 -6.51 -6.80 1.23
CA LYS A 122 -6.92 -5.68 2.08
C LYS A 122 -8.19 -5.92 2.92
N HIS A 123 -8.31 -7.06 3.58
CA HIS A 123 -9.31 -7.34 4.62
C HIS A 123 -8.69 -8.17 5.75
N GLY A 124 -7.46 -7.86 6.17
CA GLY A 124 -6.83 -8.52 7.31
C GLY A 124 -6.91 -10.04 7.23
N LYS A 125 -6.71 -10.64 6.04
CA LYS A 125 -6.70 -12.08 5.80
C LYS A 125 -5.43 -12.46 5.05
N ALA A 126 -4.84 -13.60 5.41
CA ALA A 126 -3.64 -14.17 4.81
C ALA A 126 -3.94 -15.58 4.27
N ARG A 127 -3.33 -15.90 3.13
CA ARG A 127 -3.42 -17.23 2.53
C ARG A 127 -2.25 -18.09 3.01
N LEU A 128 -2.56 -19.22 3.61
CA LEU A 128 -1.61 -20.19 4.10
C LEU A 128 -1.47 -21.35 3.12
N PHE A 129 -0.23 -21.77 2.88
CA PHE A 129 0.14 -23.04 2.27
C PHE A 129 0.27 -24.10 3.36
N VAL A 130 -0.31 -25.27 3.11
CA VAL A 130 -0.19 -26.44 3.97
C VAL A 130 0.44 -27.57 3.17
N ALA A 131 1.54 -28.13 3.67
CA ALA A 131 2.32 -29.18 3.03
C ALA A 131 1.66 -30.57 3.13
N LEU A 132 0.33 -30.63 3.03
CA LEU A 132 -0.47 -31.86 3.01
C LEU A 132 -1.57 -31.72 1.95
N GLY A 133 -1.78 -32.75 1.14
CA GLY A 133 -2.78 -32.78 0.07
C GLY A 133 -3.65 -34.04 0.07
N LYS A 134 -4.32 -34.30 -1.04
CA LYS A 134 -5.19 -35.49 -1.23
C LYS A 134 -4.42 -36.80 -1.02
N LYS A 135 -3.15 -36.87 -1.43
CA LYS A 135 -2.31 -38.06 -1.24
C LYS A 135 -2.02 -38.34 0.23
N ASP A 136 -2.04 -37.30 1.07
CA ASP A 136 -1.95 -37.40 2.52
C ASP A 136 -3.32 -37.63 3.18
N LYS A 137 -4.35 -37.99 2.39
CA LYS A 137 -5.74 -38.20 2.80
C LYS A 137 -6.41 -36.95 3.40
N ILE A 138 -5.92 -35.76 3.07
CA ILE A 138 -6.56 -34.51 3.46
C ILE A 138 -7.81 -34.25 2.60
N ARG A 139 -8.89 -33.90 3.28
CA ARG A 139 -10.14 -33.31 2.76
C ARG A 139 -10.35 -31.91 3.35
N PRO A 140 -11.17 -31.03 2.72
CA PRO A 140 -11.40 -29.68 3.22
C PRO A 140 -11.77 -29.63 4.70
N GLU A 141 -12.66 -30.53 5.15
CA GLU A 141 -13.15 -30.59 6.52
C GLU A 141 -12.05 -31.03 7.49
N SER A 142 -11.24 -32.01 7.08
CA SER A 142 -10.11 -32.47 7.89
C SER A 142 -8.98 -31.43 7.98
N LEU A 143 -8.80 -30.60 6.95
CA LEU A 143 -7.82 -29.52 6.96
C LEU A 143 -8.27 -28.38 7.87
N GLU A 144 -9.54 -27.99 7.80
CA GLU A 144 -10.12 -27.02 8.74
C GLU A 144 -9.96 -27.51 10.19
N LYS A 145 -10.30 -28.77 10.44
CA LYS A 145 -10.15 -29.42 11.75
C LYS A 145 -8.70 -29.38 12.23
N LEU A 146 -7.74 -29.71 11.36
CA LEU A 146 -6.31 -29.69 11.70
C LEU A 146 -5.84 -28.32 12.20
N ILE A 147 -6.28 -27.23 11.55
CA ILE A 147 -5.93 -25.87 11.99
C ILE A 147 -6.56 -25.56 13.34
N ARG A 148 -7.85 -25.88 13.52
CA ARG A 148 -8.59 -25.61 14.76
C ARG A 148 -8.10 -26.43 15.96
N ASP A 149 -7.63 -27.65 15.73
CA ASP A 149 -7.06 -28.51 16.78
C ASP A 149 -5.68 -28.00 17.23
N THR A 150 -4.97 -27.24 16.38
CA THR A 150 -3.62 -26.72 16.66
C THR A 150 -3.63 -25.29 17.19
N PHE A 151 -4.56 -24.46 16.73
CA PHE A 151 -4.68 -23.06 17.13
C PHE A 151 -6.17 -22.68 17.28
N PRO A 152 -6.56 -21.97 18.37
CA PRO A 152 -7.95 -21.59 18.60
C PRO A 152 -8.41 -20.53 17.59
N VAL A 153 -9.01 -20.98 16.49
CA VAL A 153 -9.63 -20.14 15.45
C VAL A 153 -11.07 -20.61 15.19
N LYS A 154 -11.96 -19.68 14.85
CA LYS A 154 -13.35 -20.02 14.53
C LYS A 154 -13.42 -20.61 13.12
N ALA A 155 -14.28 -21.62 12.92
CA ALA A 155 -14.51 -22.25 11.62
C ALA A 155 -14.82 -21.21 10.52
N ARG A 156 -15.69 -20.23 10.83
CA ARG A 156 -16.07 -19.14 9.91
C ARG A 156 -14.90 -18.26 9.45
N ASP A 157 -13.80 -18.27 10.18
CA ASP A 157 -12.61 -17.47 9.88
C ASP A 157 -11.65 -18.23 8.94
N ILE A 158 -11.83 -19.55 8.79
CA ILE A 158 -11.10 -20.37 7.81
C ILE A 158 -11.95 -20.44 6.53
N THR A 159 -11.43 -19.85 5.46
CA THR A 159 -12.14 -19.69 4.18
C THR A 159 -11.26 -20.11 3.00
N ASP A 160 -11.84 -20.21 1.79
CA ASP A 160 -11.12 -20.54 0.54
C ASP A 160 -10.23 -21.79 0.61
N ILE A 161 -10.71 -22.85 1.26
CA ILE A 161 -9.97 -24.11 1.38
C ILE A 161 -9.84 -24.78 0.00
N GLN A 162 -8.61 -25.04 -0.42
CA GLN A 162 -8.29 -25.71 -1.68
C GLN A 162 -7.33 -26.86 -1.41
N VAL A 163 -7.77 -28.10 -1.64
CA VAL A 163 -6.94 -29.29 -1.45
C VAL A 163 -6.44 -29.77 -2.81
N MET A 164 -5.12 -29.64 -3.03
CA MET A 164 -4.42 -30.16 -4.21
C MET A 164 -3.88 -31.57 -3.91
N ASP A 165 -3.21 -32.20 -4.87
CA ASP A 165 -2.76 -33.58 -4.71
C ASP A 165 -1.68 -33.75 -3.63
N ASN A 166 -0.71 -32.83 -3.56
CA ASN A 166 0.45 -32.90 -2.65
C ASN A 166 0.47 -31.78 -1.58
N PHE A 167 -0.44 -30.82 -1.65
CA PHE A 167 -0.48 -29.67 -0.76
C PHE A 167 -1.88 -29.06 -0.75
N SER A 168 -2.11 -28.12 0.15
CA SER A 168 -3.38 -27.41 0.26
C SER A 168 -3.18 -25.93 0.53
N PHE A 169 -4.24 -25.15 0.34
CA PHE A 169 -4.32 -23.76 0.73
C PHE A 169 -5.57 -23.50 1.55
N LEU A 170 -5.50 -22.48 2.40
CA LEU A 170 -6.65 -21.92 3.11
C LEU A 170 -6.37 -20.44 3.42
N THR A 171 -7.42 -19.67 3.67
CA THR A 171 -7.35 -18.24 3.97
C THR A 171 -7.90 -17.99 5.38
N VAL A 172 -7.14 -17.30 6.22
CA VAL A 172 -7.50 -16.95 7.62
C VAL A 172 -7.27 -15.48 7.89
N PRO A 173 -7.82 -14.88 8.96
CA PRO A 173 -7.43 -13.55 9.39
C PRO A 173 -5.92 -13.43 9.61
N PHE A 174 -5.34 -12.29 9.24
CA PHE A 174 -3.91 -12.00 9.32
C PHE A 174 -3.40 -12.08 10.77
N GLU A 175 -4.20 -11.58 11.72
CA GLU A 175 -3.90 -11.71 13.16
C GLU A 175 -3.74 -13.17 13.61
N ASN A 176 -4.48 -14.09 12.98
CA ASN A 176 -4.40 -15.52 13.27
C ASN A 176 -3.28 -16.20 12.45
N ALA A 177 -2.92 -15.66 11.29
CA ALA A 177 -1.98 -16.28 10.36
C ALA A 177 -0.58 -16.51 10.97
N GLU A 178 0.00 -15.47 11.59
CA GLU A 178 1.32 -15.58 12.24
C GLU A 178 1.29 -16.55 13.42
N ALA A 179 0.22 -16.50 14.21
CA ALA A 179 0.06 -17.37 15.37
C ALA A 179 -0.10 -18.85 14.97
N ILE A 180 -0.87 -19.12 13.89
CA ILE A 180 -1.00 -20.44 13.29
C ILE A 180 0.37 -20.94 12.79
N ILE A 181 1.09 -20.14 11.99
CA ILE A 181 2.42 -20.52 11.47
C ILE A 181 3.38 -20.84 12.62
N LYS A 182 3.38 -20.03 13.69
CA LYS A 182 4.22 -20.25 14.87
C LYS A 182 3.83 -21.55 15.60
N ALA A 183 2.55 -21.83 15.78
CA ALA A 183 2.07 -23.06 16.42
C ALA A 183 2.54 -24.31 15.65
N PHE A 184 2.48 -24.29 14.32
CA PHE A 184 2.92 -25.41 13.48
C PHE A 184 4.45 -25.53 13.35
N LYS A 185 5.24 -24.50 13.68
CA LYS A 185 6.71 -24.57 13.74
C LYS A 185 7.22 -25.31 14.98
N VAL A 186 6.53 -25.21 16.11
CA VAL A 186 6.93 -25.84 17.39
C VAL A 186 6.78 -27.36 17.34
N MET A 187 5.98 -27.89 16.42
CA MET A 187 5.58 -29.31 16.40
C MET A 187 6.54 -30.28 15.68
N LYS A 188 7.66 -29.84 15.06
CA LYS A 188 8.61 -30.79 14.41
C LYS A 188 10.09 -30.39 14.45
N ASN A 189 10.90 -31.31 15.00
CA ASN A 189 12.35 -31.40 14.85
C ASN A 189 12.79 -31.42 13.37
N GLY A 190 13.28 -30.29 12.85
CA GLY A 190 14.20 -30.24 11.71
C GLY A 190 13.66 -30.53 10.29
N LYS A 191 12.34 -30.64 10.08
CA LYS A 191 11.73 -30.78 8.74
C LYS A 191 11.00 -29.50 8.29
N LYS A 192 10.84 -29.33 6.97
CA LYS A 192 10.16 -28.17 6.35
C LYS A 192 8.82 -27.86 7.06
N PRO A 193 8.50 -26.57 7.28
CA PRO A 193 7.31 -26.19 8.06
C PRO A 193 6.03 -26.69 7.38
N LEU A 194 5.14 -27.28 8.19
CA LEU A 194 3.88 -27.86 7.71
C LEU A 194 2.92 -26.78 7.17
N VAL A 195 2.95 -25.59 7.78
CA VAL A 195 2.14 -24.44 7.39
C VAL A 195 3.07 -23.23 7.21
N MET A 196 2.88 -22.49 6.12
CA MET A 196 3.62 -21.27 5.81
C MET A 196 2.74 -20.31 5.02
N HIS A 197 3.18 -19.07 4.85
CA HIS A 197 2.54 -18.17 3.88
C HIS A 197 2.59 -18.78 2.48
N ALA A 198 1.47 -18.74 1.77
CA ALA A 198 1.44 -19.15 0.38
C ALA A 198 2.33 -18.21 -0.44
N ARG A 199 3.30 -18.76 -1.19
CA ARG A 199 4.05 -17.96 -2.15
C ARG A 199 3.16 -17.69 -3.37
N GLY A 200 3.07 -16.43 -3.78
CA GLY A 200 2.39 -16.05 -5.02
C GLY A 200 2.99 -16.79 -6.22
N LYS A 201 2.14 -17.19 -7.17
CA LYS A 201 2.56 -17.69 -8.47
C LYS A 201 3.36 -16.58 -9.17
N ASN A 202 4.69 -16.62 -9.09
CA ASN A 202 5.50 -16.19 -10.22
C ASN A 202 5.28 -17.25 -11.29
N GLY A 203 4.40 -16.96 -12.24
CA GLY A 203 4.24 -17.78 -13.43
C GLY A 203 5.50 -17.69 -14.27
N SER A 204 6.37 -18.68 -14.13
CA SER A 204 7.12 -19.38 -15.18
C SER A 204 7.64 -20.67 -14.56
#